data_AF-A0A1F9LXI4-F1
#
_entry.id   AF-A0A1F9LXI4-F1
#
_cell.length_a   1.000
_cell.length_b   1.000
_cell.length_c   1.000
_cell.angle_alpha   90.00
_cell.angle_beta   90.00
_cell.angle_gamma   90.00
#
_symmetry.space_group_name_H-M   'P 1'
#
loop_
_entity.id
_entity.type
_entity.pdbx_description
1 polymer ?
#
loop_
_entity_poly.entity_id
_entity_poly.type
_entity_poly.pdbx_seq_one_letter_code
_entity_poly.pdbx_strand_id
1 'polypeptide(L)'
;MKLTDLARGQAILGLEPELVCTVVAVELLGAEAAQVVYKLPAGGIKERLLSAQEAANLTLATVTRPWTFAGDPARFQLTCEAKRLDLAFLFDPMMAVHTSNVEPLPTPLLFTPPVSKPRRRLGP
;
A
#
# COMPACT_ATOMS: atom_id res chain seq x y z
N MET A 1 22.79 12.46 -21.11
CA MET A 1 22.16 13.69 -20.57
C MET A 1 23.09 14.89 -20.75
N LYS A 2 22.66 16.14 -20.52
CA LYS A 2 23.59 17.28 -20.41
C LYS A 2 24.04 17.47 -18.96
N LEU A 3 25.20 18.11 -18.77
CA LEU A 3 25.70 18.45 -17.42
C LEU A 3 24.72 19.32 -16.63
N THR A 4 23.97 20.18 -17.32
CA THR A 4 22.93 21.06 -16.74
C THR A 4 21.69 20.32 -16.25
N ASP A 5 21.47 19.09 -16.71
CA ASP A 5 20.28 18.30 -16.34
C ASP A 5 20.49 17.54 -15.02
N LEU A 6 21.73 17.51 -14.53
CA LEU A 6 22.11 16.84 -13.28
C LEU A 6 21.63 17.66 -12.09
N ALA A 7 20.76 17.07 -11.29
CA ALA A 7 20.23 17.69 -10.09
C ALA A 7 20.43 16.79 -8.86
N ARG A 8 20.57 17.43 -7.70
CA ARG A 8 20.59 16.75 -6.41
C ARG A 8 19.33 15.89 -6.23
N GLY A 9 19.52 14.67 -5.73
CA GLY A 9 18.46 13.71 -5.46
C GLY A 9 18.09 12.80 -6.63
N GLN A 10 18.66 13.02 -7.83
CA GLN A 10 18.42 12.15 -8.96
C GLN A 10 19.12 10.79 -8.79
N ALA A 11 18.45 9.72 -9.18
CA ALA A 11 19.06 8.40 -9.34
C ALA A 11 19.62 8.28 -10.76
N ILE A 12 20.90 7.95 -10.88
CA ILE A 12 21.64 7.93 -12.15
C ILE A 12 22.32 6.57 -12.33
N LEU A 13 22.25 6.05 -13.54
CA LEU A 13 22.99 4.88 -14.03
C LEU A 13 24.19 5.33 -14.86
N GLY A 14 25.31 4.62 -14.70
CA GLY A 14 26.55 4.85 -15.44
C GLY A 14 27.61 5.68 -14.70
N LEU A 15 27.33 6.17 -13.48
CA LEU A 15 28.34 6.77 -12.61
C LEU A 15 29.35 5.70 -12.13
N GLU A 16 28.83 4.53 -11.80
CA GLU A 16 29.56 3.31 -11.48
C GLU A 16 29.02 2.17 -12.38
N PRO A 17 29.84 1.17 -12.72
CA PRO A 17 29.40 0.02 -13.52
C PRO A 17 28.22 -0.69 -12.83
N GLU A 18 27.12 -0.88 -13.55
CA GLU A 18 25.93 -1.65 -13.13
C GLU A 18 25.24 -1.17 -11.82
N LEU A 19 25.58 0.01 -11.29
CA LEU A 19 25.00 0.52 -10.05
C LEU A 19 24.17 1.79 -10.29
N VAL A 20 22.99 1.81 -9.67
CA VAL A 20 22.17 3.03 -9.54
C VAL A 20 22.71 3.85 -8.37
N CYS A 21 23.26 5.01 -8.67
CA CYS A 21 23.81 5.92 -7.67
C CYS A 21 22.88 7.12 -7.48
N THR A 22 22.78 7.64 -6.25
CA THR A 22 21.97 8.85 -5.97
C THR A 22 22.87 10.08 -5.90
N VAL A 23 22.55 11.11 -6.68
CA VAL A 23 23.30 12.37 -6.67
C VAL A 23 23.05 13.13 -5.37
N VAL A 24 24.11 13.49 -4.67
CA VAL A 24 24.08 14.26 -3.42
C VAL A 24 24.36 15.74 -3.69
N ALA A 25 25.32 16.04 -4.55
CA ALA A 25 25.66 17.40 -4.95
C ALA A 25 26.23 17.41 -6.38
N VAL A 26 26.06 18.54 -7.07
CA VAL A 26 26.61 18.79 -8.40
C VAL A 26 27.20 20.20 -8.38
N GLU A 27 28.44 20.32 -8.80
CA GLU A 27 29.16 21.58 -8.97
C GLU A 27 29.65 21.68 -10.41
N LEU A 28 29.20 22.69 -11.14
CA LEU A 28 29.59 22.90 -12.54
C LEU A 28 30.94 23.62 -12.59
N LEU A 29 31.95 22.97 -13.18
CA LEU A 29 33.25 23.58 -13.47
C LEU A 29 33.24 24.06 -14.93
N GLY A 30 32.60 25.20 -15.17
CA GLY A 30 32.48 25.81 -16.49
C GLY A 30 31.46 25.08 -17.39
N ALA A 31 31.69 25.12 -18.71
CA ALA A 31 30.77 24.57 -19.71
C ALA A 31 30.99 23.08 -20.02
N GLU A 32 32.20 22.56 -19.75
CA GLU A 32 32.66 21.27 -20.25
C GLU A 32 32.81 20.20 -19.14
N ALA A 33 32.78 20.61 -17.86
CA ALA A 33 33.00 19.71 -16.73
C ALA A 33 32.05 19.98 -15.56
N ALA A 34 31.73 18.94 -14.80
CA ALA A 34 31.03 19.04 -13.52
C ALA A 34 31.58 18.05 -12.50
N GLN A 35 31.78 18.49 -11.27
CA GLN A 35 32.05 17.62 -10.14
C GLN A 35 30.73 17.12 -9.56
N VAL A 36 30.57 15.81 -9.47
CA VAL A 36 29.36 15.17 -8.93
C VAL A 36 29.73 14.34 -7.72
N VAL A 37 29.08 14.66 -6.60
CA VAL A 37 29.13 13.85 -5.38
C VAL A 37 27.90 12.96 -5.37
N TYR A 38 28.08 11.65 -5.26
CA TYR A 38 27.01 10.67 -5.31
C TYR A 38 27.14 9.62 -4.21
N LYS A 39 26.01 9.05 -3.83
CA LYS A 39 25.88 7.99 -2.86
C LYS A 39 25.64 6.67 -3.57
N LEU A 40 26.42 5.66 -3.23
CA LEU A 40 26.26 4.29 -3.68
C LEU A 40 25.08 3.63 -2.96
N PRO A 41 24.46 2.61 -3.56
CA PRO A 41 23.41 1.83 -2.90
C PRO A 41 23.91 1.12 -1.62
N ALA A 42 25.21 0.79 -1.56
CA ALA A 42 25.87 0.27 -0.37
C ALA A 42 26.09 1.32 0.75
N GLY A 43 25.70 2.57 0.54
CA GLY A 43 25.75 3.64 1.54
C GLY A 43 26.98 4.54 1.48
N GLY A 44 28.04 4.14 0.79
CA GLY A 44 29.26 4.94 0.61
C GLY A 44 29.01 6.21 -0.22
N ILE A 45 29.76 7.27 0.06
CA ILE A 45 29.75 8.50 -0.73
C ILE A 45 31.06 8.55 -1.53
N LYS A 46 30.94 8.87 -2.81
CA LYS A 46 32.07 9.11 -3.70
C LYS A 46 31.88 10.41 -4.45
N GLU A 47 32.97 10.93 -4.99
CA GLU A 47 32.97 12.06 -5.90
C GLU A 47 33.65 11.66 -7.21
N ARG A 48 33.20 12.29 -8.30
CA ARG A 48 33.80 12.13 -9.62
C ARG A 48 33.69 13.42 -10.42
N LEU A 49 34.75 13.76 -11.12
CA LEU A 49 34.72 14.79 -12.16
C LEU A 49 34.18 14.16 -13.44
N LEU A 50 33.13 14.73 -14.00
CA LEU A 50 32.50 14.30 -15.24
C LEU A 50 32.79 15.32 -16.34
N SER A 51 33.15 14.81 -17.51
CA SER A 51 33.17 15.62 -18.74
C SER A 51 31.80 15.62 -19.44
N ALA A 52 31.60 16.56 -20.37
CA ALA A 52 30.39 16.62 -21.20
C ALA A 52 30.13 15.32 -21.99
N GLN A 53 31.18 14.62 -22.43
CA GLN A 53 31.06 13.34 -23.13
C GLN A 53 30.64 12.20 -22.19
N GLU A 54 31.20 12.15 -20.98
CA GLU A 54 30.80 11.15 -19.99
C GLU A 54 29.36 11.36 -19.53
N ALA A 55 28.94 12.61 -19.35
CA ALA A 55 27.55 12.95 -19.01
C ALA A 55 26.55 12.54 -20.11
N ALA A 56 26.99 12.48 -21.38
CA ALA A 56 26.16 11.98 -22.48
C ALA A 56 25.82 10.49 -22.30
N ASN A 57 26.75 9.70 -21.75
CA ASN A 57 26.58 8.27 -21.48
C ASN A 57 25.78 7.97 -20.21
N LEU A 58 25.53 8.98 -19.36
CA LEU A 58 24.71 8.83 -18.17
C LEU A 58 23.23 8.80 -18.52
N THR A 59 22.50 7.95 -17.80
CA THR A 59 21.05 7.77 -17.93
C THR A 59 20.36 7.98 -16.58
N LEU A 60 19.22 8.66 -16.58
CA LEU A 60 18.37 8.73 -15.39
C LEU A 60 17.83 7.34 -15.10
N ALA A 61 18.09 6.85 -13.90
CA ALA A 61 17.39 5.70 -13.36
C ALA A 61 16.00 6.20 -12.96
N THR A 62 15.07 6.22 -13.90
CA THR A 62 13.67 6.50 -13.60
C THR A 62 13.21 5.44 -12.60
N VAL A 63 12.98 5.84 -11.35
CA VAL A 63 12.22 5.04 -10.38
C VAL A 63 10.77 5.10 -10.85
N THR A 64 10.48 4.44 -11.96
CA THR A 64 9.11 4.16 -12.35
C THR A 64 8.62 3.23 -11.26
N ARG A 65 7.83 3.73 -10.32
CA ARG A 65 7.13 2.90 -9.35
C ARG A 65 6.13 2.11 -10.19
N PRO A 66 6.41 0.84 -10.58
CA PRO A 66 5.67 0.18 -11.65
C PRO A 66 4.21 0.00 -11.27
N TRP A 67 3.96 -0.08 -9.96
CA TRP A 67 2.65 -0.11 -9.35
C TRP A 67 2.40 1.19 -8.59
N THR A 68 1.81 2.17 -9.26
CA THR A 68 1.25 3.35 -8.59
C THR A 68 -0.25 3.33 -8.78
N PHE A 69 -0.99 3.35 -7.68
CA PHE A 69 -2.44 3.48 -7.73
C PHE A 69 -2.79 4.91 -8.14
N ALA A 70 -3.16 5.10 -9.40
CA ALA A 70 -3.57 6.39 -9.96
C ALA A 70 -5.10 6.63 -9.89
N GLY A 71 -5.83 5.74 -9.20
CA GLY A 71 -7.29 5.82 -9.08
C GLY A 71 -7.74 6.78 -7.98
N ASP A 72 -9.03 7.12 -8.03
CA ASP A 72 -9.71 7.91 -6.98
C ASP A 72 -9.81 7.08 -5.69
N PRO A 73 -9.16 7.50 -4.59
CA PRO A 73 -9.15 6.74 -3.34
C PRO A 73 -10.53 6.61 -2.71
N ALA A 74 -11.41 7.61 -2.85
CA ALA A 74 -12.75 7.56 -2.28
C ALA A 74 -13.62 6.51 -2.98
N ARG A 75 -13.53 6.44 -4.31
CA ARG A 75 -14.21 5.41 -5.10
C ARG A 75 -13.67 4.00 -4.83
N PHE A 76 -12.35 3.87 -4.67
CA PHE A 76 -11.75 2.59 -4.31
C PHE A 76 -12.26 2.11 -2.95
N GLN A 77 -12.26 2.98 -1.94
CA GLN A 77 -12.78 2.66 -0.61
C GLN A 77 -14.26 2.24 -0.65
N LEU A 78 -15.11 3.02 -1.34
CA LEU A 78 -16.52 2.66 -1.51
C LEU A 78 -16.72 1.30 -2.16
N THR A 79 -15.90 0.98 -3.18
CA THR A 79 -15.96 -0.31 -3.86
C THR A 79 -15.50 -1.45 -2.95
N CYS A 80 -14.45 -1.24 -2.17
CA CYS A 80 -13.99 -2.20 -1.17
C CYS A 80 -15.06 -2.47 -0.11
N GLU A 81 -15.73 -1.45 0.41
CA GLU A 81 -16.83 -1.62 1.37
C GLU A 81 -18.03 -2.34 0.75
N ALA A 82 -18.39 -2.01 -0.48
CA ALA A 82 -19.44 -2.72 -1.20
C ALA A 82 -19.09 -4.21 -1.36
N LYS A 83 -17.82 -4.54 -1.69
CA LYS A 83 -17.38 -5.94 -1.78
C LYS A 83 -17.25 -6.64 -0.46
N ARG A 84 -16.89 -5.93 0.61
CA ARG A 84 -16.92 -6.49 1.97
C ARG A 84 -18.32 -6.93 2.35
N LEU A 85 -19.35 -6.11 2.07
CA LEU A 85 -20.74 -6.47 2.33
C LEU A 85 -21.24 -7.60 1.42
N ASP A 86 -20.94 -7.52 0.12
CA ASP A 86 -21.28 -8.53 -0.89
C ASP A 86 -20.75 -9.92 -0.52
N LEU A 87 -19.55 -10.00 0.08
CA LEU A 87 -18.89 -11.24 0.45
C LEU A 87 -19.07 -11.64 1.91
N ALA A 88 -19.75 -10.84 2.73
CA ALA A 88 -19.81 -11.13 4.17
C ALA A 88 -20.64 -12.40 4.50
N PHE A 89 -21.46 -12.90 3.57
CA PHE A 89 -22.17 -14.19 3.72
C PHE A 89 -21.21 -15.39 3.78
N LEU A 90 -19.99 -15.26 3.26
CA LEU A 90 -18.98 -16.32 3.37
C LEU A 90 -18.46 -16.49 4.80
N PHE A 91 -18.61 -15.45 5.65
CA PHE A 91 -18.03 -15.42 6.99
C PHE A 91 -19.09 -15.39 8.10
N ASP A 92 -20.33 -15.06 7.76
CA ASP A 92 -21.49 -15.19 8.64
C ASP A 92 -22.65 -15.86 7.89
N PRO A 93 -22.87 -17.18 8.13
CA PRO A 93 -23.97 -17.93 7.52
C PRO A 93 -25.36 -17.37 7.85
N MET A 94 -25.50 -16.57 8.90
CA MET A 94 -26.77 -16.00 9.39
C MET A 94 -26.87 -14.49 9.16
N MET A 95 -25.99 -13.89 8.37
CA MET A 95 -25.94 -12.43 8.16
C MET A 95 -27.26 -11.83 7.65
N ALA A 96 -27.99 -12.58 6.82
CA ALA A 96 -29.31 -12.16 6.32
C ALA A 96 -30.36 -12.09 7.44
N VAL A 97 -30.26 -12.93 8.48
CA VAL A 97 -31.18 -12.90 9.63
C VAL A 97 -30.86 -11.73 10.55
N HIS A 98 -29.58 -11.47 10.80
CA HIS A 98 -29.11 -10.37 11.64
C HIS A 98 -29.43 -8.98 11.09
N THR A 99 -29.63 -8.86 9.78
CA THR A 99 -29.92 -7.59 9.09
C THR A 99 -31.38 -7.46 8.66
N SER A 100 -32.21 -8.48 8.89
CA SER A 100 -33.63 -8.45 8.55
C SER A 100 -34.44 -7.78 9.65
N ASN A 101 -35.39 -6.94 9.27
CA ASN A 101 -36.40 -6.37 10.16
C ASN A 101 -37.58 -7.36 10.31
N VAL A 102 -37.29 -8.60 10.69
CA VAL A 102 -38.30 -9.65 10.88
C VAL A 102 -38.32 -10.02 12.35
N GLU A 103 -39.47 -9.84 12.99
CA GLU A 103 -39.69 -10.29 14.35
C GLU A 103 -39.76 -11.84 14.35
N PRO A 104 -38.87 -12.53 15.09
CA PRO A 104 -38.80 -13.97 15.02
C PRO A 104 -40.09 -14.58 15.58
N LEU A 105 -40.78 -15.37 14.76
CA LEU A 105 -41.91 -16.17 15.24
C LEU A 105 -41.40 -17.13 16.32
N PRO A 106 -42.04 -17.23 17.49
CA PRO A 106 -41.58 -18.14 18.53
C PRO A 106 -41.62 -19.57 18.00
N THR A 107 -40.44 -20.14 17.75
CA THR A 107 -40.30 -21.52 17.27
C THR A 107 -40.94 -22.47 18.30
N PRO A 108 -41.71 -23.48 17.87
CA PRO A 108 -42.40 -24.43 18.76
C PRO A 108 -41.51 -25.19 19.76
N LEU A 109 -40.19 -25.15 19.58
CA LEU A 109 -39.21 -25.84 20.44
C LEU A 109 -38.93 -25.11 21.76
N LEU A 110 -39.33 -23.84 21.90
CA LEU A 110 -39.21 -23.04 23.14
C LEU A 110 -40.48 -23.04 23.99
N PHE A 111 -41.50 -23.83 23.64
CA PHE A 111 -42.68 -23.99 24.48
C PHE A 111 -42.39 -24.97 25.62
N THR A 112 -41.84 -24.46 26.73
CA THR A 112 -41.89 -25.14 28.03
C THR A 112 -43.18 -24.76 28.74
N PRO A 113 -44.20 -25.64 28.83
CA PRO A 113 -45.38 -25.36 29.63
C PRO A 113 -44.98 -25.21 31.10
N PRO A 114 -45.63 -24.31 31.87
CA PRO A 114 -45.32 -24.14 33.29
C PRO A 114 -45.58 -25.45 34.03
N VAL A 115 -44.56 -25.96 34.73
CA VAL A 115 -44.67 -27.12 35.61
C VAL A 115 -45.74 -26.84 36.66
N SER A 116 -46.86 -27.57 36.59
CA SER A 116 -47.88 -27.54 37.63
C SER A 116 -47.31 -28.14 38.92
N LYS A 117 -47.20 -27.34 39.98
CA LYS A 117 -46.74 -27.82 41.31
C LYS A 117 -47.62 -29.00 41.77
N PRO A 118 -47.04 -30.06 42.36
CA PRO A 118 -47.81 -31.22 42.80
C PRO A 118 -48.76 -30.80 43.93
N ARG A 119 -50.05 -31.06 43.76
CA ARG A 119 -51.04 -30.92 44.84
C ARG A 119 -50.76 -31.97 45.91
N ARG A 120 -50.22 -31.51 47.04
CA ARG A 120 -50.06 -32.32 48.27
C ARG A 120 -51.45 -32.81 48.69
N ARG A 121 -51.71 -34.13 48.63
CA ARG A 121 -52.88 -34.72 49.28
C ARG A 121 -52.63 -34.68 50.79
N LEU A 122 -53.42 -33.89 51.51
CA LEU A 122 -53.60 -34.06 52.95
C LEU A 122 -54.42 -35.35 53.13
N GLY A 123 -53.87 -36.29 53.90
CA GLY A 123 -54.57 -37.52 54.28
C GLY A 123 -55.66 -37.26 55.32
N PRO A 124 -56.46 -38.27 55.65
CA PRO A 124 -56.99 -38.46 56.99
C PRO A 124 -55.97 -39.15 57.91
#